data_AF-A0A3Q4MXU0-F1
#
_entry.id   AF-A0A3Q4MXU0-F1
#
_cell.length_a   1.000
_cell.length_b   1.000
_cell.length_c   1.000
_cell.angle_alpha   90.00
_cell.angle_beta   90.00
_cell.angle_gamma   90.00
#
_symmetry.space_group_name_H-M   'P 1'
#
loop_
_entity.id
_entity.type
_entity.pdbx_description
1 polymer ?
#
loop_
_entity_poly.entity_id
_entity_poly.type
_entity_poly.pdbx_seq_one_letter_code
_entity_poly.pdbx_strand_id
1 'polypeptide(L)'
;MIFAPSVLPYLQPWPRPLLRHLLSEFWPNGCAASWRRLSTKGHAPQSVIGQDSVQVFGQSYPRDDFTNVTPKILEKVGRNLHNQSHHPLWLIKERIKAHFYSSFVGRSGNPLFSVHDNLSPVVTTEQNFDSLLIPPGHPSRKRGDNYYLNRATMLRAHTSAHQRDLVRSGLDAFLLAGDVYRRDEIDASHYPVFHQMEGVRLFSNRQLFSRVQNGGELSLFERGGRRSPEKQETHTLEAVKLVEFDLKRTLTQLVSYLFGADLEIRWVDCYFPFTHPSFEMEVRFQGDWMEVLGCGVMEQELLNSAGAGDKLGWAFGLGLERLAMVLYSIPDIRLFWSRDERFLKQFRVQDIHQPVCFQLLSKYPPLHNDISFWLPDGKESEAGRESFTENDFYELVRSIGGDLVEKVSLVDNFTHPKTGRRSQCYRIIYRHMERTLTQQEVRRVHQQIEQAAESELGVQGRF
;
A
#
# COMPACT_ATOMS: atom_id res chain seq x y z
N MET A 1 39.99 -35.92 -40.25
CA MET A 1 40.37 -34.93 -41.28
C MET A 1 39.24 -33.91 -41.34
N ILE A 2 39.24 -32.94 -40.43
CA ILE A 2 39.72 -31.56 -40.63
C ILE A 2 39.05 -30.92 -41.84
N PHE A 3 38.02 -30.12 -41.60
CA PHE A 3 37.87 -28.82 -42.25
C PHE A 3 37.38 -27.82 -41.21
N ALA A 4 38.22 -26.81 -40.98
CA ALA A 4 38.02 -25.70 -40.07
C ALA A 4 37.01 -24.68 -40.66
N PRO A 5 36.27 -23.95 -39.82
CA PRO A 5 35.58 -22.74 -40.25
C PRO A 5 36.51 -21.52 -40.19
N SER A 6 36.40 -20.72 -41.24
CA SER A 6 37.08 -19.48 -41.53
C SER A 6 36.86 -18.38 -40.49
N VAL A 7 37.98 -17.73 -40.15
CA VAL A 7 38.10 -16.51 -39.33
C VAL A 7 37.65 -15.27 -40.14
N LEU A 8 36.78 -14.46 -39.57
CA LEU A 8 36.60 -13.03 -39.88
C LEU A 8 36.39 -12.26 -38.56
N PRO A 9 36.77 -10.97 -38.49
CA PRO A 9 37.51 -10.44 -37.36
C PRO A 9 36.70 -9.53 -36.43
N TYR A 10 37.24 -9.40 -35.23
CA TYR A 10 36.97 -8.37 -34.23
C TYR A 10 36.67 -6.99 -34.84
N LEU A 11 35.48 -6.45 -34.54
CA LEU A 11 35.20 -5.02 -34.64
C LEU A 11 35.20 -4.44 -33.23
N GLN A 12 36.26 -3.68 -32.92
CA GLN A 12 36.32 -2.79 -31.76
C GLN A 12 35.50 -1.51 -32.01
N PRO A 13 35.03 -0.83 -30.94
CA PRO A 13 34.06 0.25 -31.02
C PRO A 13 34.67 1.59 -31.45
N TRP A 14 33.94 2.34 -32.26
CA TRP A 14 34.34 3.65 -32.77
C TRP A 14 34.16 4.79 -31.73
N PRO A 15 35.03 5.81 -31.76
CA PRO A 15 35.06 6.87 -30.75
C PRO A 15 34.05 8.00 -31.04
N ARG A 16 33.47 8.56 -29.97
CA ARG A 16 32.73 9.84 -29.97
C ARG A 16 33.70 10.98 -30.34
N PRO A 17 33.28 11.97 -31.14
CA PRO A 17 33.01 13.27 -30.52
C PRO A 17 31.92 14.15 -31.20
N LEU A 18 31.39 15.07 -30.39
CA LEU A 18 30.85 16.40 -30.75
C LEU A 18 29.58 16.49 -31.63
N LEU A 19 28.43 16.62 -30.96
CA LEU A 19 27.30 17.42 -31.47
C LEU A 19 26.67 18.24 -30.32
N ARG A 20 27.43 19.24 -29.86
CA ARG A 20 26.89 20.47 -29.26
C ARG A 20 27.02 21.53 -30.36
N HIS A 21 25.95 21.73 -31.12
CA HIS A 21 25.63 22.88 -31.99
C HIS A 21 24.75 22.35 -33.12
N LEU A 22 23.43 22.51 -32.97
CA LEU A 22 22.41 22.64 -34.04
C LEU A 22 21.00 22.56 -33.43
N LEU A 23 20.66 23.47 -32.52
CA LEU A 23 19.27 23.82 -32.17
C LEU A 23 19.23 25.28 -31.66
N SER A 24 19.65 26.22 -32.51
CA SER A 24 19.42 27.64 -32.28
C SER A 24 19.39 28.36 -33.63
N GLU A 25 18.23 28.35 -34.28
CA GLU A 25 17.77 29.36 -35.23
C GLU A 25 16.36 28.97 -35.70
N PHE A 26 15.48 29.96 -35.88
CA PHE A 26 14.04 29.88 -36.17
C PHE A 26 13.07 29.83 -34.97
N TRP A 27 12.94 30.96 -34.26
CA TRP A 27 11.66 31.70 -34.17
C TRP A 27 11.86 33.09 -33.52
N PRO A 28 11.51 34.21 -34.18
CA PRO A 28 11.50 35.53 -33.57
C PRO A 28 10.13 35.86 -32.94
N ASN A 29 10.19 36.63 -31.86
CA ASN A 29 9.15 37.47 -31.25
C ASN A 29 7.98 36.81 -30.47
N GLY A 30 8.07 36.95 -29.14
CA GLY A 30 7.09 37.76 -28.42
C GLY A 30 6.04 37.04 -27.56
N CYS A 31 6.43 36.56 -26.37
CA CYS A 31 5.69 36.83 -25.12
C CYS A 31 6.50 36.31 -23.92
N ALA A 32 7.23 37.20 -23.24
CA ALA A 32 7.96 36.87 -22.02
C ALA A 32 6.98 36.81 -20.83
N ALA A 33 6.29 35.69 -20.66
CA ALA A 33 5.68 35.36 -19.37
C ALA A 33 6.82 35.00 -18.40
N SER A 34 7.10 35.86 -17.43
CA SER A 34 8.10 35.59 -16.41
C SER A 34 7.66 34.37 -15.59
N TRP A 35 8.27 33.22 -15.83
CA TRP A 35 8.21 32.10 -14.90
C TRP A 35 9.06 32.47 -13.69
N ARG A 36 8.47 33.22 -12.75
CA ARG A 36 9.01 33.29 -11.40
C ARG A 36 9.05 31.85 -10.90
N ARG A 37 10.25 31.33 -10.62
CA ARG A 37 10.42 30.22 -9.69
C ARG A 37 9.70 30.63 -8.41
N LEU A 38 8.53 30.06 -8.18
CA LEU A 38 7.93 30.05 -6.85
C LEU A 38 8.90 29.26 -5.98
N SER A 39 9.74 30.00 -5.25
CA SER A 39 10.45 29.50 -4.10
C SER A 39 9.40 28.95 -3.13
N THR A 40 9.25 27.64 -3.07
CA THR A 40 8.46 26.95 -2.05
C THR A 40 9.19 27.07 -0.71
N LYS A 41 9.11 28.25 -0.10
CA LYS A 41 9.33 28.48 1.33
C LYS A 41 8.01 28.87 2.00
N GLY A 42 6.92 28.20 1.61
CA GLY A 42 5.72 28.10 2.43
C GLY A 42 5.74 26.72 3.06
N HIS A 43 5.76 26.62 4.38
CA HIS A 43 5.49 25.35 5.04
C HIS A 43 4.07 24.94 4.63
N ALA A 44 3.89 23.73 4.09
CA ALA A 44 2.56 23.16 3.96
C ALA A 44 1.88 23.25 5.35
N PRO A 45 0.61 23.69 5.44
CA PRO A 45 -0.06 23.79 6.72
C PRO A 45 0.00 22.44 7.42
N GLN A 46 0.59 22.42 8.62
CA GLN A 46 0.71 21.20 9.41
C GLN A 46 -0.68 20.65 9.71
N SER A 47 -0.81 19.33 9.67
CA SER A 47 -2.03 18.67 10.12
C SER A 47 -2.16 18.84 11.63
N VAL A 48 -3.29 19.36 12.11
CA VAL A 48 -3.51 19.68 13.53
C VAL A 48 -4.88 19.15 13.95
N ILE A 49 -4.93 18.51 15.12
CA ILE A 49 -6.19 18.14 15.77
C ILE A 49 -6.58 19.28 16.71
N GLY A 50 -7.60 20.04 16.32
CA GLY A 50 -8.25 21.03 17.16
C GLY A 50 -9.34 20.41 18.04
N GLN A 51 -9.97 21.24 18.88
CA GLN A 51 -11.07 20.81 19.75
C GLN A 51 -12.25 20.28 18.94
N ASP A 52 -12.66 21.00 17.88
CA ASP A 52 -13.88 20.68 17.10
C ASP A 52 -13.59 20.15 15.69
N SER A 53 -12.35 20.24 15.20
CA SER A 53 -11.99 19.83 13.83
C SER A 53 -10.59 19.23 13.74
N VAL A 54 -10.38 18.41 12.72
CA VAL A 54 -9.06 17.97 12.26
C VAL A 54 -8.71 18.74 11.00
N GLN A 55 -7.54 19.37 10.96
CA GLN A 55 -7.01 20.02 9.77
C GLN A 55 -6.04 19.08 9.05
N VAL A 56 -6.23 18.85 7.75
CA VAL A 56 -5.30 18.08 6.90
C VAL A 56 -5.15 18.79 5.56
N PHE A 57 -3.92 19.06 5.12
CA PHE A 57 -3.62 19.82 3.89
C PHE A 57 -4.39 21.14 3.73
N GLY A 58 -4.65 21.84 4.83
CA GLY A 58 -5.38 23.12 4.85
C GLY A 58 -6.90 22.98 4.69
N GLN A 59 -7.43 21.75 4.70
CA GLN A 59 -8.86 21.47 4.76
C GLN A 59 -9.28 21.10 6.18
N SER A 60 -10.47 21.57 6.57
CA SER A 60 -11.05 21.38 7.90
C SER A 60 -12.10 20.29 7.87
N TYR A 61 -11.96 19.29 8.73
CA TYR A 61 -12.89 18.18 8.89
C TYR A 61 -13.49 18.24 10.30
N PRO A 62 -14.82 18.45 10.46
CA PRO A 62 -15.44 18.47 11.79
C PRO A 62 -15.27 17.12 12.45
N ARG A 63 -14.99 17.12 13.76
CA ARG A 63 -14.86 15.91 14.56
C ARG A 63 -16.25 15.39 14.93
N ASP A 64 -16.37 14.08 15.04
CA ASP A 64 -17.55 13.40 15.55
C ASP A 64 -17.13 12.18 16.37
N ASP A 65 -18.10 11.34 16.70
CA ASP A 65 -17.88 10.14 17.52
C ASP A 65 -17.15 9.01 16.78
N PHE A 66 -16.95 9.12 15.46
CA PHE A 66 -16.09 8.21 14.69
C PHE A 66 -14.63 8.64 14.68
N THR A 67 -14.33 9.94 14.82
CA THR A 67 -12.96 10.45 14.77
C THR A 67 -12.03 9.66 15.69
N ASN A 68 -10.94 9.13 15.12
CA ASN A 68 -9.94 8.34 15.83
C ASN A 68 -8.51 8.51 15.31
N VAL A 69 -8.27 9.45 14.37
CA VAL A 69 -6.91 9.85 13.99
C VAL A 69 -6.15 10.44 15.19
N THR A 70 -4.86 10.14 15.27
CA THR A 70 -3.96 10.68 16.30
C THR A 70 -2.97 11.66 15.71
N PRO A 71 -2.39 12.59 16.51
CA PRO A 71 -1.35 13.48 16.02
C PRO A 71 -0.18 12.73 15.37
N LYS A 72 0.20 11.58 15.95
CA LYS A 72 1.29 10.74 15.46
C LYS A 72 1.05 10.21 14.05
N ILE A 73 -0.19 9.85 13.74
CA ILE A 73 -0.58 9.39 12.39
C ILE A 73 -0.63 10.57 11.42
N LEU A 74 -1.17 11.71 11.84
CA LEU A 74 -1.23 12.91 11.02
C LEU A 74 0.16 13.48 10.67
N GLU A 75 1.17 13.29 11.53
CA GLU A 75 2.58 13.63 11.23
C GLU A 75 3.16 12.84 10.05
N LYS A 76 2.60 11.65 9.75
CA LYS A 76 3.06 10.79 8.64
C LYS A 76 2.43 11.18 7.32
N VAL A 77 1.26 11.84 7.35
CA VAL A 77 0.54 12.31 6.16
C VAL A 77 1.41 13.28 5.35
N GLY A 78 1.53 13.01 4.05
CA GLY A 78 2.34 13.83 3.14
C GLY A 78 3.84 13.54 3.20
N ARG A 79 4.30 12.56 4.00
CA ARG A 79 5.71 12.15 3.96
C ARG A 79 6.08 11.50 2.62
N ASN A 80 5.14 10.80 1.99
CA ASN A 80 5.23 10.25 0.64
C ASN A 80 6.57 9.53 0.38
N LEU A 81 6.89 8.51 1.19
CA LEU A 81 8.18 7.79 1.09
C LEU A 81 8.36 7.15 -0.30
N HIS A 82 7.27 6.73 -0.94
CA HIS A 82 7.23 6.23 -2.32
C HIS A 82 7.65 7.28 -3.38
N ASN A 83 7.71 8.56 -3.01
CA ASN A 83 8.16 9.67 -3.87
C ASN A 83 9.51 10.27 -3.45
N GLN A 84 10.15 9.73 -2.40
CA GLN A 84 11.48 10.19 -1.98
C GLN A 84 12.56 9.48 -2.79
N SER A 85 13.31 10.24 -3.60
CA SER A 85 14.40 9.70 -4.40
C SER A 85 15.37 8.87 -3.55
N HIS A 86 15.78 7.71 -4.08
CA HIS A 86 16.64 6.71 -3.42
C HIS A 86 16.04 6.03 -2.18
N HIS A 87 14.78 6.30 -1.82
CA HIS A 87 14.12 5.48 -0.81
C HIS A 87 13.84 4.07 -1.39
N PRO A 88 13.96 2.97 -0.61
CA PRO A 88 13.69 1.63 -1.11
C PRO A 88 12.28 1.46 -1.71
N LEU A 89 11.26 2.12 -1.13
CA LEU A 89 9.89 2.08 -1.68
C LEU A 89 9.78 2.83 -3.02
N TRP A 90 10.50 3.96 -3.15
CA TRP A 90 10.60 4.67 -4.42
C TRP A 90 11.32 3.82 -5.48
N LEU A 91 12.41 3.12 -5.11
CA LEU A 91 13.13 2.22 -6.03
C LEU A 91 12.21 1.14 -6.59
N ILE A 92 11.42 0.47 -5.74
CA ILE A 92 10.46 -0.54 -6.19
C ILE A 92 9.39 0.07 -7.09
N LYS A 93 8.80 1.20 -6.70
CA LYS A 93 7.83 1.92 -7.52
C LYS A 93 8.40 2.23 -8.91
N GLU A 94 9.61 2.76 -9.00
CA GLU A 94 10.25 3.08 -10.30
C GLU A 94 10.57 1.82 -11.11
N ARG A 95 10.99 0.72 -10.48
CA ARG A 95 11.17 -0.57 -11.18
C ARG A 95 9.86 -1.11 -11.75
N ILE A 96 8.77 -1.07 -10.97
CA ILE A 96 7.45 -1.48 -11.45
C ILE A 96 7.02 -0.57 -12.62
N LYS A 97 7.14 0.75 -12.47
CA LYS A 97 6.84 1.70 -13.57
C LYS A 97 7.64 1.38 -14.84
N ALA A 98 8.95 1.14 -14.71
CA ALA A 98 9.81 0.78 -15.84
C ALA A 98 9.37 -0.53 -16.52
N HIS A 99 8.99 -1.54 -15.74
CA HIS A 99 8.44 -2.79 -16.26
C HIS A 99 7.16 -2.56 -17.07
N PHE A 100 6.21 -1.78 -16.54
CA PHE A 100 4.97 -1.50 -17.23
C PHE A 100 5.16 -0.63 -18.48
N TYR A 101 6.03 0.37 -18.41
CA TYR A 101 6.32 1.25 -19.56
C TYR A 101 7.00 0.50 -20.71
N SER A 102 7.83 -0.49 -20.40
CA SER A 102 8.49 -1.32 -21.43
C SER A 102 7.58 -2.44 -21.95
N SER A 103 6.72 -3.01 -21.10
CA SER A 103 5.88 -4.17 -21.45
C SER A 103 4.55 -3.75 -22.11
N PHE A 104 4.05 -2.56 -21.81
CA PHE A 104 2.76 -2.06 -22.31
C PHE A 104 2.96 -0.75 -23.07
N VAL A 105 3.23 -0.90 -24.37
CA VAL A 105 3.47 0.21 -25.28
C VAL A 105 2.25 0.41 -26.19
N GLY A 106 1.74 1.64 -26.24
CA GLY A 106 0.67 2.03 -27.14
C GLY A 106 1.12 2.06 -28.61
N ARG A 107 0.18 2.27 -29.53
CA ARG A 107 0.46 2.23 -30.99
C ARG A 107 1.56 3.19 -31.43
N SER A 108 1.67 4.34 -30.76
CA SER A 108 2.65 5.39 -31.08
C SER A 108 3.99 5.23 -30.34
N GLY A 109 4.23 4.12 -29.65
CA GLY A 109 5.46 3.91 -28.87
C GLY A 109 5.43 4.50 -27.45
N ASN A 110 4.35 5.18 -27.06
CA ASN A 110 4.21 5.76 -25.73
C ASN A 110 3.77 4.71 -24.70
N PRO A 111 4.16 4.83 -23.41
CA PRO A 111 3.64 3.99 -22.36
C PRO A 111 2.11 4.02 -22.28
N LEU A 112 1.50 2.85 -22.13
CA LEU A 112 0.04 2.71 -22.05
C LEU A 112 -0.52 3.14 -20.69
N PHE A 113 0.20 2.86 -19.60
CA PHE A 113 -0.26 3.10 -18.24
C PHE A 113 0.08 4.53 -17.79
N SER A 114 -0.91 5.32 -17.40
CA SER A 114 -0.65 6.56 -16.64
C SER A 114 -0.21 6.21 -15.21
N VAL A 115 0.55 7.09 -14.57
CA VAL A 115 1.01 6.88 -13.18
C VAL A 115 0.48 8.01 -12.29
N HIS A 116 -0.17 7.63 -11.19
CA HIS A 116 -0.72 8.54 -10.20
C HIS A 116 -0.11 8.25 -8.83
N ASP A 117 0.87 9.04 -8.40
CA ASP A 117 1.61 8.79 -7.15
C ASP A 117 1.51 9.92 -6.12
N ASN A 118 0.63 10.91 -6.35
CA ASN A 118 0.51 12.08 -5.50
C ASN A 118 -0.95 12.44 -5.16
N LEU A 119 -1.85 11.45 -5.16
CA LEU A 119 -3.25 11.62 -4.73
C LEU A 119 -3.32 11.74 -3.20
N SER A 120 -4.17 12.66 -2.71
CA SER A 120 -4.42 12.81 -1.27
C SER A 120 -4.89 11.49 -0.66
N PRO A 121 -4.33 11.06 0.49
CA PRO A 121 -4.83 9.93 1.24
C PRO A 121 -6.18 10.18 1.91
N VAL A 122 -6.64 11.42 1.98
CA VAL A 122 -7.97 11.75 2.52
C VAL A 122 -9.04 11.41 1.48
N VAL A 123 -9.93 10.49 1.84
CA VAL A 123 -11.00 9.98 0.97
C VAL A 123 -12.32 9.94 1.73
N THR A 124 -13.44 9.91 1.01
CA THR A 124 -14.74 9.60 1.60
C THR A 124 -14.83 8.11 1.93
N THR A 125 -15.70 7.75 2.88
CA THR A 125 -16.04 6.34 3.14
C THR A 125 -16.67 5.67 1.93
N GLU A 126 -17.34 6.46 1.10
CA GLU A 126 -17.90 6.05 -0.17
C GLU A 126 -16.79 5.63 -1.16
N GLN A 127 -15.74 6.43 -1.32
CA GLN A 127 -14.58 6.08 -2.14
C GLN A 127 -13.88 4.82 -1.62
N ASN A 128 -13.61 4.75 -0.31
CA ASN A 128 -12.88 3.64 0.27
C ASN A 128 -13.68 2.33 0.33
N PHE A 129 -15.01 2.38 0.34
CA PHE A 129 -15.80 1.16 0.55
C PHE A 129 -16.98 1.00 -0.43
N ASP A 130 -17.90 1.95 -0.48
CA ASP A 130 -19.14 1.80 -1.26
C ASP A 130 -18.86 1.67 -2.77
N SER A 131 -17.91 2.46 -3.28
CA SER A 131 -17.47 2.44 -4.68
C SER A 131 -16.86 1.10 -5.10
N LEU A 132 -16.45 0.30 -4.12
CA LEU A 132 -15.86 -1.03 -4.24
C LEU A 132 -16.82 -2.15 -3.83
N LEU A 133 -18.13 -1.85 -3.75
CA LEU A 133 -19.18 -2.81 -3.43
C LEU A 133 -19.00 -3.50 -2.08
N ILE A 134 -18.18 -2.94 -1.19
CA ILE A 134 -17.99 -3.45 0.16
C ILE A 134 -19.31 -3.22 0.91
N PRO A 135 -19.95 -4.22 1.53
CA PRO A 135 -21.23 -3.99 2.20
C PRO A 135 -21.12 -3.08 3.45
N PRO A 136 -22.18 -2.35 3.86
CA PRO A 136 -22.15 -1.51 5.07
C PRO A 136 -21.82 -2.27 6.37
N GLY A 137 -22.20 -3.54 6.47
CA GLY A 137 -21.88 -4.40 7.62
C GLY A 137 -20.55 -5.15 7.53
N HIS A 138 -19.72 -4.87 6.52
CA HIS A 138 -18.48 -5.61 6.30
C HIS A 138 -17.43 -5.32 7.39
N PRO A 139 -16.71 -6.34 7.91
CA PRO A 139 -15.73 -6.15 8.98
C PRO A 139 -14.64 -5.12 8.66
N SER A 140 -14.26 -4.97 7.39
CA SER A 140 -13.24 -3.97 6.99
C SER A 140 -13.66 -2.52 7.23
N ARG A 141 -14.93 -2.24 7.55
CA ARG A 141 -15.43 -0.89 7.90
C ARG A 141 -15.36 -0.60 9.40
N LYS A 142 -14.88 -1.54 10.23
CA LYS A 142 -14.79 -1.35 11.67
C LYS A 142 -13.94 -0.11 11.99
N ARG A 143 -14.43 0.70 12.93
CA ARG A 143 -13.67 1.82 13.52
C ARG A 143 -12.37 1.35 14.19
N GLY A 144 -12.34 0.12 14.68
CA GLY A 144 -11.14 -0.51 15.23
C GLY A 144 -9.99 -0.62 14.25
N ASP A 145 -10.26 -0.68 12.94
CA ASP A 145 -9.27 -1.10 11.92
C ASP A 145 -8.88 0.05 10.97
N ASN A 146 -9.56 1.19 11.05
CA ASN A 146 -9.41 2.31 10.12
C ASN A 146 -9.24 3.65 10.85
N TYR A 147 -8.58 4.60 10.18
CA TYR A 147 -8.40 5.96 10.68
C TYR A 147 -9.41 6.94 10.07
N TYR A 148 -10.45 7.25 10.83
CA TYR A 148 -11.51 8.20 10.48
C TYR A 148 -11.18 9.62 10.94
N LEU A 149 -11.33 10.58 10.03
CA LEU A 149 -11.40 12.00 10.35
C LEU A 149 -12.78 12.33 10.94
N ASN A 150 -13.83 11.73 10.36
CA ASN A 150 -15.21 11.72 10.83
C ASN A 150 -15.98 10.56 10.17
N ARG A 151 -17.29 10.43 10.40
CA ARG A 151 -18.14 9.37 9.83
C ARG A 151 -18.11 9.29 8.30
N ALA A 152 -17.88 10.41 7.62
CA ALA A 152 -17.92 10.48 6.15
C ALA A 152 -16.53 10.46 5.50
N THR A 153 -15.47 10.73 6.26
CA THR A 153 -14.12 10.97 5.72
C THR A 153 -13.06 10.24 6.53
N MET A 154 -12.11 9.61 5.83
CA MET A 154 -11.04 8.82 6.43
C MET A 154 -9.72 8.97 5.69
N LEU A 155 -8.65 8.48 6.30
CA LEU A 155 -7.43 8.16 5.57
C LEU A 155 -7.62 6.80 4.88
N ARG A 156 -7.36 6.72 3.57
CA ARG A 156 -7.61 5.52 2.76
C ARG A 156 -6.92 4.28 3.35
N ALA A 157 -7.64 3.17 3.44
CA ALA A 157 -7.10 1.90 3.92
C ALA A 157 -6.44 1.07 2.81
N HIS A 158 -6.68 1.44 1.55
CA HIS A 158 -6.07 0.83 0.37
C HIS A 158 -6.12 1.78 -0.83
N THR A 159 -5.20 1.60 -1.79
CA THR A 159 -5.15 2.39 -3.03
C THR A 159 -6.35 2.16 -3.95
N SER A 160 -7.05 1.03 -3.79
CA SER A 160 -8.26 0.71 -4.54
C SER A 160 -9.38 1.75 -4.36
N ALA A 161 -9.34 2.58 -3.30
CA ALA A 161 -10.28 3.67 -3.05
C ALA A 161 -10.38 4.69 -4.20
N HIS A 162 -9.42 4.69 -5.12
CA HIS A 162 -9.37 5.59 -6.28
C HIS A 162 -9.74 4.91 -7.60
N GLN A 163 -10.03 3.60 -7.62
CA GLN A 163 -10.30 2.85 -8.86
C GLN A 163 -11.45 3.46 -9.64
N ARG A 164 -12.62 3.60 -9.00
CA ARG A 164 -13.82 4.08 -9.67
C ARG A 164 -13.64 5.50 -10.22
N ASP A 165 -13.01 6.39 -9.47
CA ASP A 165 -12.83 7.79 -9.89
C ASP A 165 -11.86 7.91 -11.07
N LEU A 166 -10.76 7.13 -11.07
CA LEU A 166 -9.82 7.10 -12.18
C LEU A 166 -10.44 6.47 -13.44
N VAL A 167 -11.19 5.37 -13.30
CA VAL A 167 -11.95 4.80 -14.43
C VAL A 167 -12.99 5.80 -14.96
N ARG A 168 -13.72 6.48 -14.06
CA ARG A 168 -14.72 7.50 -14.41
C ARG A 168 -14.11 8.69 -15.15
N SER A 169 -12.84 9.01 -14.90
CA SER A 169 -12.11 10.04 -15.66
C SER A 169 -11.74 9.60 -17.10
N GLY A 170 -12.07 8.37 -17.49
CA GLY A 170 -11.83 7.82 -18.83
C GLY A 170 -10.53 7.03 -18.98
N LEU A 171 -9.87 6.65 -17.87
CA LEU A 171 -8.63 5.89 -17.91
C LEU A 171 -8.89 4.39 -18.07
N ASP A 172 -8.27 3.80 -19.10
CA ASP A 172 -8.32 2.36 -19.37
C ASP A 172 -7.11 1.59 -18.82
N ALA A 173 -6.03 2.29 -18.48
CA ALA A 173 -4.83 1.68 -17.92
C ALA A 173 -4.10 2.68 -17.03
N PHE A 174 -3.96 2.36 -15.74
CA PHE A 174 -3.26 3.22 -14.80
C PHE A 174 -2.57 2.42 -13.71
N LEU A 175 -1.48 3.00 -13.21
CA LEU A 175 -0.80 2.62 -11.99
C LEU A 175 -1.03 3.73 -10.95
N LEU A 176 -1.24 3.35 -9.71
CA LEU A 176 -1.38 4.28 -8.60
C LEU A 176 -0.46 3.86 -7.47
N ALA A 177 0.36 4.76 -6.94
CA ALA A 177 1.17 4.47 -5.75
C ALA A 177 0.85 5.45 -4.63
N GLY A 178 0.70 4.96 -3.40
CA GLY A 178 0.33 5.83 -2.30
C GLY A 178 0.48 5.18 -0.93
N ASP A 179 0.64 6.05 0.07
CA ASP A 179 0.50 5.74 1.48
C ASP A 179 -0.95 5.37 1.82
N VAL A 180 -1.13 4.33 2.62
CA VAL A 180 -2.42 3.81 3.10
C VAL A 180 -2.33 3.58 4.61
N TYR A 181 -3.48 3.63 5.28
CA TYR A 181 -3.55 3.81 6.72
C TYR A 181 -4.47 2.76 7.34
N ARG A 182 -3.93 1.94 8.25
CA ARG A 182 -4.68 0.89 8.96
C ARG A 182 -4.32 0.86 10.43
N ARG A 183 -5.31 0.60 11.27
CA ARG A 183 -5.10 0.31 12.68
C ARG A 183 -4.90 -1.19 12.81
N ASP A 184 -3.71 -1.58 13.22
CA ASP A 184 -3.30 -2.99 13.26
C ASP A 184 -2.36 -3.25 14.43
N GLU A 185 -1.94 -4.51 14.60
CA GLU A 185 -0.97 -4.98 15.58
C GLU A 185 0.40 -4.28 15.47
N ILE A 186 1.21 -4.34 16.53
CA ILE A 186 2.57 -3.81 16.54
C ILE A 186 3.56 -4.98 16.50
N ASP A 187 4.18 -5.16 15.34
CA ASP A 187 5.29 -6.09 15.13
C ASP A 187 6.21 -5.63 13.98
N ALA A 188 7.17 -6.47 13.57
CA ALA A 188 8.13 -6.15 12.53
C ALA A 188 7.55 -6.08 11.10
N SER A 189 6.33 -6.56 10.89
CA SER A 189 5.61 -6.59 9.60
C SER A 189 4.43 -5.62 9.52
N HIS A 190 3.94 -5.13 10.65
CA HIS A 190 2.78 -4.23 10.74
C HIS A 190 3.19 -2.82 11.17
N TYR A 191 2.84 -1.84 10.35
CA TYR A 191 3.00 -0.41 10.65
C TYR A 191 1.71 0.33 10.25
N PRO A 192 1.27 1.34 11.02
CA PRO A 192 -0.03 1.96 10.79
C PRO A 192 -0.12 2.75 9.48
N VAL A 193 1.04 3.05 8.87
CA VAL A 193 1.16 3.67 7.56
C VAL A 193 2.11 2.85 6.71
N PHE A 194 1.60 2.28 5.63
CA PHE A 194 2.41 1.55 4.65
C PHE A 194 2.00 2.00 3.25
N HIS A 195 2.62 1.47 2.20
CA HIS A 195 2.41 1.93 0.84
C HIS A 195 1.96 0.80 -0.06
N GLN A 196 0.98 1.11 -0.91
CA GLN A 196 0.51 0.20 -1.93
C GLN A 196 0.81 0.74 -3.32
N MET A 197 0.85 -0.18 -4.27
CA MET A 197 0.77 0.15 -5.68
C MET A 197 -0.39 -0.63 -6.32
N GLU A 198 -1.32 0.10 -6.91
CA GLU A 198 -2.45 -0.41 -7.67
C GLU A 198 -2.09 -0.46 -9.16
N GLY A 199 -2.63 -1.44 -9.87
CA GLY A 199 -2.70 -1.40 -11.33
C GLY A 199 -4.07 -1.84 -11.81
N VAL A 200 -4.63 -1.10 -12.76
CA VAL A 200 -5.91 -1.40 -13.42
C VAL A 200 -5.70 -1.41 -14.93
N ARG A 201 -6.32 -2.38 -15.61
CA ARG A 201 -6.34 -2.46 -17.07
C ARG A 201 -7.69 -2.93 -17.58
N LEU A 202 -8.29 -2.13 -18.45
CA LEU A 202 -9.58 -2.38 -19.09
C LEU A 202 -9.39 -2.78 -20.56
N PHE A 203 -10.33 -3.59 -21.05
CA PHE A 203 -10.37 -4.10 -22.41
C PHE A 203 -11.77 -3.89 -22.98
N SER A 204 -11.83 -3.27 -24.15
CA SER A 204 -13.01 -3.37 -25.01
C SER A 204 -13.08 -4.76 -25.67
N ASN A 205 -14.27 -5.12 -26.14
CA ASN A 205 -14.51 -6.38 -26.87
C ASN A 205 -13.48 -6.62 -27.99
N ARG A 206 -13.27 -5.59 -28.81
CA ARG A 206 -12.33 -5.64 -29.93
C ARG A 206 -10.88 -5.86 -29.49
N GLN A 207 -10.47 -5.27 -28.37
CA GLN A 207 -9.10 -5.40 -27.88
C GLN A 207 -8.85 -6.81 -27.35
N LEU A 208 -9.75 -7.33 -26.51
CA LEU A 208 -9.59 -8.63 -25.86
C LEU A 208 -9.52 -9.76 -26.88
N PHE A 209 -10.41 -9.75 -27.87
CA PHE A 209 -10.50 -10.81 -28.88
C PHE A 209 -9.69 -10.56 -30.15
N SER A 210 -8.86 -9.50 -30.18
CA SER A 210 -8.10 -9.10 -31.38
C SER A 210 -7.17 -10.16 -31.95
N ARG A 211 -6.72 -11.11 -31.11
CA ARG A 211 -5.80 -12.20 -31.48
C ARG A 211 -6.48 -13.57 -31.53
N VAL A 212 -7.79 -13.62 -31.34
CA VAL A 212 -8.57 -14.86 -31.35
C VAL A 212 -9.15 -15.06 -32.75
N GLN A 213 -8.99 -16.26 -33.31
CA GLN A 213 -9.64 -16.61 -34.58
C GLN A 213 -11.16 -16.51 -34.41
N ASN A 214 -11.83 -15.85 -35.37
CA ASN A 214 -13.26 -15.51 -35.29
C ASN A 214 -13.65 -14.66 -34.05
N GLY A 215 -12.71 -13.89 -33.49
CA GLY A 215 -12.96 -13.06 -32.30
C GLY A 215 -14.04 -11.98 -32.46
N GLY A 216 -14.50 -11.69 -33.69
CA GLY A 216 -15.64 -10.82 -33.95
C GLY A 216 -17.00 -11.41 -33.55
N GLU A 217 -17.08 -12.73 -33.37
CA GLU A 217 -18.27 -13.45 -32.92
C GLU A 217 -18.33 -13.56 -31.38
N LEU A 218 -17.22 -13.26 -30.70
CA LEU A 218 -17.11 -13.31 -29.25
C LEU A 218 -17.57 -12.00 -28.61
N SER A 219 -18.15 -12.13 -27.42
CA SER A 219 -18.66 -11.02 -26.61
C SER A 219 -18.02 -11.02 -25.23
N LEU A 220 -17.79 -9.85 -24.64
CA LEU A 220 -17.44 -9.71 -23.22
C LEU A 220 -18.58 -10.18 -22.32
N PHE A 221 -19.82 -9.95 -22.76
CA PHE A 221 -21.02 -10.08 -21.95
C PHE A 221 -22.03 -11.07 -22.51
N GLU A 222 -22.72 -11.77 -21.62
CA GLU A 222 -23.86 -12.65 -21.90
C GLU A 222 -25.11 -12.20 -21.13
N ARG A 223 -26.29 -12.62 -21.61
CA ARG A 223 -27.57 -12.38 -20.94
C ARG A 223 -28.06 -13.64 -20.25
N GLY A 224 -28.53 -13.52 -19.00
CA GLY A 224 -29.09 -14.65 -18.25
C GLY A 224 -28.05 -15.63 -17.73
N GLY A 225 -26.77 -15.23 -17.69
CA GLY A 225 -25.70 -15.99 -17.07
C GLY A 225 -25.88 -16.13 -15.56
N ARG A 226 -25.04 -16.97 -14.95
CA ARG A 226 -25.01 -17.20 -13.50
C ARG A 226 -23.61 -16.98 -12.97
N ARG A 227 -23.50 -16.40 -11.77
CA ARG A 227 -22.24 -16.34 -11.04
C ARG A 227 -21.81 -17.76 -10.66
N SER A 228 -20.55 -18.06 -10.89
CA SER A 228 -19.91 -19.33 -10.56
C SER A 228 -18.51 -19.04 -9.98
N PRO A 229 -17.79 -20.02 -9.41
CA PRO A 229 -16.42 -19.79 -8.95
C PRO A 229 -15.48 -19.21 -10.02
N GLU A 230 -15.78 -19.42 -11.31
CA GLU A 230 -14.91 -19.01 -12.42
C GLU A 230 -15.28 -17.66 -13.05
N LYS A 231 -16.51 -17.15 -12.84
CA LYS A 231 -16.98 -15.93 -13.53
C LYS A 231 -18.16 -15.25 -12.85
N GLN A 232 -18.33 -13.96 -13.15
CA GLN A 232 -19.51 -13.17 -12.81
C GLN A 232 -20.70 -13.53 -13.70
N GLU A 233 -21.90 -13.16 -13.26
CA GLU A 233 -23.17 -13.48 -13.91
C GLU A 233 -23.37 -12.82 -15.29
N THR A 234 -22.72 -11.69 -15.56
CA THR A 234 -22.83 -10.97 -16.83
C THR A 234 -21.67 -11.25 -17.80
N HIS A 235 -20.58 -11.85 -17.33
CA HIS A 235 -19.39 -12.09 -18.15
C HIS A 235 -19.46 -13.43 -18.87
N THR A 236 -18.99 -13.47 -20.12
CA THR A 236 -18.74 -14.74 -20.82
C THR A 236 -17.52 -15.44 -20.24
N LEU A 237 -17.49 -16.77 -20.29
CA LEU A 237 -16.36 -17.53 -19.76
C LEU A 237 -15.08 -17.27 -20.56
N GLU A 238 -15.21 -17.09 -21.88
CA GLU A 238 -14.11 -16.79 -22.80
C GLU A 238 -13.42 -15.47 -22.43
N ALA A 239 -14.21 -14.43 -22.14
CA ALA A 239 -13.67 -13.13 -21.74
C ALA A 239 -12.91 -13.22 -20.41
N VAL A 240 -13.51 -13.88 -19.41
CA VAL A 240 -12.88 -14.02 -18.08
C VAL A 240 -11.58 -14.81 -18.17
N LYS A 241 -11.53 -15.92 -18.89
CA LYS A 241 -10.29 -16.71 -19.03
C LYS A 241 -9.17 -15.95 -19.74
N LEU A 242 -9.48 -15.12 -20.74
CA LEU A 242 -8.48 -14.27 -21.39
C LEU A 242 -7.96 -13.16 -20.46
N VAL A 243 -8.85 -12.52 -19.71
CA VAL A 243 -8.45 -11.46 -18.75
C VAL A 243 -7.69 -12.03 -17.56
N GLU A 244 -8.11 -13.17 -17.02
CA GLU A 244 -7.39 -13.91 -15.99
C GLU A 244 -5.98 -14.29 -16.47
N PHE A 245 -5.86 -14.81 -17.70
CA PHE A 245 -4.56 -15.16 -18.28
C PHE A 245 -3.66 -13.93 -18.44
N ASP A 246 -4.20 -12.81 -18.97
CA ASP A 246 -3.44 -11.56 -19.12
C ASP A 246 -2.98 -11.02 -17.75
N LEU A 247 -3.85 -11.03 -16.73
CA LEU A 247 -3.54 -10.64 -15.36
C LEU A 247 -2.42 -11.50 -14.76
N LYS A 248 -2.61 -12.83 -14.72
CA LYS A 248 -1.66 -13.76 -14.11
C LYS A 248 -0.32 -13.73 -14.83
N ARG A 249 -0.32 -13.65 -16.16
CA ARG A 249 0.91 -13.49 -16.95
C ARG A 249 1.63 -12.19 -16.63
N THR A 250 0.92 -11.08 -16.59
CA THR A 250 1.49 -9.74 -16.29
C THR A 250 2.17 -9.73 -14.92
N LEU A 251 1.49 -10.23 -13.90
CA LEU A 251 2.01 -10.25 -12.54
C LEU A 251 3.17 -11.25 -12.37
N THR A 252 3.10 -12.41 -13.03
CA THR A 252 4.22 -13.37 -13.03
C THR A 252 5.47 -12.75 -13.66
N GLN A 253 5.31 -12.01 -14.76
CA GLN A 253 6.41 -11.29 -15.41
C GLN A 253 6.95 -10.17 -14.53
N LEU A 254 6.08 -9.43 -13.85
CA LEU A 254 6.49 -8.39 -12.91
C LEU A 254 7.33 -8.96 -11.75
N VAL A 255 6.86 -10.03 -11.11
CA VAL A 255 7.56 -10.65 -9.99
C VAL A 255 8.89 -11.25 -10.46
N SER A 256 8.91 -11.92 -11.62
CA SER A 256 10.17 -12.41 -12.24
C SER A 256 11.14 -11.27 -12.53
N TYR A 257 10.64 -10.10 -12.95
CA TYR A 257 11.44 -8.91 -13.22
C TYR A 257 12.00 -8.27 -11.94
N LEU A 258 11.27 -8.36 -10.82
CA LEU A 258 11.71 -7.80 -9.55
C LEU A 258 12.72 -8.72 -8.84
N PHE A 259 12.41 -10.02 -8.73
CA PHE A 259 13.13 -10.99 -7.89
C PHE A 259 14.04 -11.94 -8.66
N GLY A 260 13.91 -12.03 -9.99
CA GLY A 260 14.57 -13.03 -10.81
C GLY A 260 13.65 -14.20 -11.19
N ALA A 261 14.07 -15.00 -12.18
CA ALA A 261 13.25 -16.05 -12.77
C ALA A 261 13.08 -17.30 -11.90
N ASP A 262 13.96 -17.51 -10.91
CA ASP A 262 13.98 -18.72 -10.08
C ASP A 262 13.04 -18.64 -8.86
N LEU A 263 12.25 -17.56 -8.74
CA LEU A 263 11.34 -17.39 -7.62
C LEU A 263 10.13 -18.32 -7.74
N GLU A 264 9.91 -19.13 -6.72
CA GLU A 264 8.71 -19.95 -6.62
C GLU A 264 7.51 -19.08 -6.22
N ILE A 265 6.47 -19.15 -7.05
CA ILE A 265 5.20 -18.44 -6.84
C ILE A 265 4.04 -19.43 -6.82
N ARG A 266 2.96 -19.10 -6.10
CA ARG A 266 1.68 -19.78 -6.22
C ARG A 266 0.52 -18.79 -6.22
N TRP A 267 -0.58 -19.22 -6.85
CA TRP A 267 -1.84 -18.49 -6.87
C TRP A 267 -2.79 -19.14 -5.88
N VAL A 268 -3.40 -18.34 -5.02
CA VAL A 268 -4.38 -18.77 -4.03
C VAL A 268 -5.71 -18.10 -4.37
N ASP A 269 -6.76 -18.89 -4.53
CA ASP A 269 -8.10 -18.35 -4.73
C ASP A 269 -8.56 -17.64 -3.46
N CYS A 270 -9.05 -16.42 -3.60
CA CYS A 270 -9.51 -15.61 -2.46
C CYS A 270 -10.81 -14.88 -2.83
N TYR A 271 -11.21 -13.90 -2.00
CA TYR A 271 -12.41 -13.13 -2.22
C TYR A 271 -12.18 -11.65 -1.91
N PHE A 272 -12.54 -10.78 -2.85
CA PHE A 272 -12.66 -9.34 -2.63
C PHE A 272 -14.02 -8.85 -3.14
N PRO A 273 -14.74 -7.97 -2.44
CA PRO A 273 -16.05 -7.48 -2.90
C PRO A 273 -16.06 -6.77 -4.27
N PHE A 274 -14.90 -6.32 -4.76
CA PHE A 274 -14.73 -5.55 -5.99
C PHE A 274 -14.03 -6.32 -7.13
N THR A 275 -13.72 -7.61 -6.93
CA THR A 275 -13.24 -8.47 -8.02
C THR A 275 -13.83 -9.87 -7.93
N HIS A 276 -14.06 -10.51 -9.06
CA HIS A 276 -14.45 -11.92 -9.14
C HIS A 276 -14.19 -12.49 -10.55
N PRO A 277 -13.46 -13.60 -10.71
CA PRO A 277 -12.71 -14.32 -9.67
C PRO A 277 -11.54 -13.48 -9.13
N SER A 278 -11.11 -13.81 -7.90
CA SER A 278 -10.04 -13.14 -7.18
C SER A 278 -8.92 -14.11 -6.82
N PHE A 279 -7.69 -13.58 -6.80
CA PHE A 279 -6.49 -14.34 -6.49
C PHE A 279 -5.52 -13.53 -5.64
N GLU A 280 -4.85 -14.19 -4.73
CA GLU A 280 -3.62 -13.73 -4.10
C GLU A 280 -2.43 -14.41 -4.78
N MET A 281 -1.33 -13.67 -4.94
CA MET A 281 -0.05 -14.27 -5.29
C MET A 281 0.82 -14.34 -4.05
N GLU A 282 1.33 -15.53 -3.79
CA GLU A 282 2.31 -15.76 -2.74
C GLU A 282 3.67 -16.13 -3.35
N VAL A 283 4.75 -15.67 -2.73
CA VAL A 283 6.13 -15.98 -3.11
C VAL A 283 6.80 -16.79 -2.00
N ARG A 284 7.62 -17.77 -2.37
CA ARG A 284 8.40 -18.54 -1.40
C ARG A 284 9.66 -17.76 -1.04
N PHE A 285 9.77 -17.37 0.23
CA PHE A 285 10.91 -16.62 0.75
C PHE A 285 11.32 -17.17 2.12
N GLN A 286 12.61 -17.45 2.30
CA GLN A 286 13.16 -18.01 3.54
C GLN A 286 12.48 -19.30 4.04
N GLY A 287 11.88 -20.07 3.13
CA GLY A 287 11.18 -21.32 3.45
C GLY A 287 9.68 -21.17 3.67
N ASP A 288 9.18 -19.94 3.80
CA ASP A 288 7.75 -19.65 4.02
C ASP A 288 7.09 -19.07 2.77
N TRP A 289 5.78 -19.28 2.65
CA TRP A 289 4.96 -18.64 1.63
C TRP A 289 4.44 -17.30 2.16
N MET A 290 4.68 -16.23 1.40
CA MET A 290 4.23 -14.89 1.78
C MET A 290 3.42 -14.27 0.66
N GLU A 291 2.18 -13.89 0.98
CA GLU A 291 1.30 -13.11 0.12
C GLU A 291 1.92 -11.75 -0.18
N VAL A 292 2.06 -11.39 -1.46
CA VAL A 292 2.65 -10.10 -1.88
C VAL A 292 1.68 -9.16 -2.57
N LEU A 293 0.55 -9.69 -3.06
CA LEU A 293 -0.49 -8.92 -3.72
C LEU A 293 -1.82 -9.68 -3.75
N GLY A 294 -2.90 -8.91 -3.83
CA GLY A 294 -4.24 -9.38 -4.21
C GLY A 294 -4.64 -8.82 -5.58
N CYS A 295 -5.41 -9.58 -6.35
CA CYS A 295 -5.84 -9.21 -7.69
C CYS A 295 -7.11 -9.94 -8.12
N GLY A 296 -7.68 -9.54 -9.27
CA GLY A 296 -8.79 -10.27 -9.85
C GLY A 296 -9.40 -9.55 -11.05
N VAL A 297 -10.44 -10.17 -11.61
CA VAL A 297 -11.27 -9.55 -12.65
C VAL A 297 -12.23 -8.59 -11.96
N MET A 298 -12.25 -7.32 -12.36
CA MET A 298 -13.05 -6.28 -11.71
C MET A 298 -14.55 -6.59 -11.78
N GLU A 299 -15.27 -6.31 -10.69
CA GLU A 299 -16.73 -6.43 -10.65
C GLU A 299 -17.38 -5.51 -11.69
N GLN A 300 -18.29 -6.08 -12.50
CA GLN A 300 -18.91 -5.33 -13.60
C GLN A 300 -19.77 -4.18 -13.07
N GLU A 301 -20.39 -4.33 -11.90
CA GLU A 301 -21.16 -3.26 -11.26
C GLU A 301 -20.29 -2.02 -10.97
N LEU A 302 -19.05 -2.22 -10.52
CA LEU A 302 -18.09 -1.13 -10.32
C LEU A 302 -17.82 -0.41 -11.64
N LEU A 303 -17.48 -1.15 -12.71
CA LEU A 303 -17.20 -0.58 -14.03
C LEU A 303 -18.40 0.15 -14.63
N ASN A 304 -19.60 -0.42 -14.48
CA ASN A 304 -20.85 0.21 -14.89
C ASN A 304 -21.06 1.55 -14.16
N SER A 305 -20.85 1.59 -12.84
CA SER A 305 -20.99 2.80 -12.02
C SER A 305 -19.95 3.89 -12.34
N ALA A 306 -18.82 3.50 -12.94
CA ALA A 306 -17.78 4.39 -13.42
C ALA A 306 -18.04 4.89 -14.85
N GLY A 307 -19.04 4.36 -15.56
CA GLY A 307 -19.32 4.70 -16.96
C GLY A 307 -18.49 3.91 -17.99
N ALA A 308 -17.85 2.82 -17.57
CA ALA A 308 -17.05 1.93 -18.42
C ALA A 308 -17.74 0.56 -18.65
N GLY A 309 -19.08 0.57 -18.75
CA GLY A 309 -19.87 -0.66 -18.83
C GLY A 309 -19.72 -1.44 -20.14
N ASP A 310 -19.07 -0.87 -21.16
CA ASP A 310 -18.71 -1.53 -22.41
C ASP A 310 -17.35 -2.27 -22.35
N LYS A 311 -16.71 -2.26 -21.17
CA LYS A 311 -15.37 -2.83 -20.93
C LYS A 311 -15.40 -3.85 -19.80
N LEU A 312 -14.40 -4.72 -19.84
CA LEU A 312 -14.06 -5.68 -18.79
C LEU A 312 -12.58 -5.49 -18.45
N GLY A 313 -12.18 -5.67 -17.20
CA GLY A 313 -10.80 -5.42 -16.80
C GLY A 313 -10.34 -6.22 -15.61
N TRP A 314 -9.04 -6.15 -15.36
CA TRP A 314 -8.44 -6.67 -14.13
C TRP A 314 -7.87 -5.54 -13.29
N ALA A 315 -7.75 -5.80 -11.99
CA ALA A 315 -7.06 -4.95 -11.04
C ALA A 315 -6.12 -5.78 -10.16
N PHE A 316 -5.04 -5.16 -9.67
CA PHE A 316 -4.21 -5.69 -8.60
C PHE A 316 -3.82 -4.58 -7.62
N GLY A 317 -3.54 -4.97 -6.39
CA GLY A 317 -2.92 -4.14 -5.36
C GLY A 317 -1.79 -4.90 -4.68
N LEU A 318 -0.60 -4.30 -4.64
CA LEU A 318 0.58 -4.89 -4.01
C LEU A 318 1.09 -4.01 -2.86
N GLY A 319 1.66 -4.64 -1.83
CA GLY A 319 2.30 -3.95 -0.71
C GLY A 319 3.77 -3.66 -0.99
N LEU A 320 4.16 -2.39 -1.06
CA LEU A 320 5.53 -2.00 -1.39
C LEU A 320 6.53 -2.38 -0.30
N GLU A 321 6.16 -2.24 0.98
CA GLU A 321 7.00 -2.64 2.12
C GLU A 321 7.26 -4.14 2.10
N ARG A 322 6.21 -4.94 1.90
CA ARG A 322 6.35 -6.40 1.88
C ARG A 322 7.27 -6.85 0.75
N LEU A 323 7.11 -6.30 -0.45
CA LEU A 323 8.04 -6.54 -1.56
C LEU A 323 9.47 -6.09 -1.23
N ALA A 324 9.65 -4.92 -0.62
CA ALA A 324 10.97 -4.41 -0.24
C ALA A 324 11.65 -5.24 0.84
N MET A 325 10.90 -5.72 1.84
CA MET A 325 11.41 -6.57 2.90
C MET A 325 11.96 -7.88 2.32
N VAL A 326 11.23 -8.50 1.40
CA VAL A 326 11.69 -9.70 0.66
C VAL A 326 12.89 -9.37 -0.21
N LEU A 327 12.75 -8.40 -1.11
CA LEU A 327 13.71 -8.13 -2.17
C LEU A 327 15.06 -7.65 -1.64
N TYR A 328 15.02 -6.83 -0.59
CA TYR A 328 16.21 -6.21 -0.01
C TYR A 328 16.63 -6.86 1.30
N SER A 329 15.92 -7.89 1.79
CA SER A 329 16.16 -8.51 3.10
C SER A 329 16.09 -7.52 4.27
N ILE A 330 15.11 -6.60 4.23
CA ILE A 330 14.86 -5.65 5.32
C ILE A 330 14.04 -6.36 6.40
N PRO A 331 14.53 -6.47 7.65
CA PRO A 331 13.93 -7.34 8.67
C PRO A 331 12.75 -6.72 9.42
N ASP A 332 12.56 -5.41 9.32
CA ASP A 332 11.61 -4.67 10.15
C ASP A 332 11.09 -3.45 9.40
N ILE A 333 9.77 -3.34 9.30
CA ILE A 333 9.05 -2.27 8.59
C ILE A 333 9.36 -0.86 9.12
N ARG A 334 9.75 -0.72 10.39
CA ARG A 334 10.11 0.57 10.99
C ARG A 334 11.33 1.21 10.32
N LEU A 335 12.20 0.41 9.71
CA LEU A 335 13.39 0.91 9.00
C LEU A 335 13.03 1.82 7.83
N PHE A 336 11.89 1.62 7.16
CA PHE A 336 11.44 2.52 6.09
C PHE A 336 11.15 3.94 6.59
N TRP A 337 10.86 4.09 7.89
CA TRP A 337 10.58 5.38 8.51
C TRP A 337 11.79 5.99 9.22
N SER A 338 12.91 5.26 9.28
CA SER A 338 14.17 5.73 9.88
C SER A 338 14.78 6.86 9.05
N ARG A 339 15.41 7.81 9.75
CA ARG A 339 16.23 8.88 9.15
C ARG A 339 17.73 8.56 9.22
N ASP A 340 18.08 7.34 9.62
CA ASP A 340 19.46 6.91 9.76
C ASP A 340 20.14 6.77 8.41
N GLU A 341 21.18 7.56 8.19
CA GLU A 341 21.99 7.51 6.98
C GLU A 341 22.67 6.15 6.78
N ARG A 342 22.89 5.35 7.84
CA ARG A 342 23.41 3.98 7.72
C ARG A 342 22.44 3.06 6.97
N PHE A 343 21.13 3.31 7.06
CA PHE A 343 20.10 2.63 6.28
C PHE A 343 19.95 3.28 4.90
N LEU A 344 19.65 4.59 4.87
CA LEU A 344 19.27 5.29 3.63
C LEU A 344 20.36 5.27 2.56
N LYS A 345 21.65 5.36 2.94
CA LYS A 345 22.75 5.38 1.97
C LYS A 345 22.90 4.08 1.19
N GLN A 346 22.42 2.95 1.70
CA GLN A 346 22.53 1.64 1.03
C GLN A 346 21.64 1.56 -0.22
N PHE A 347 20.64 2.42 -0.33
CA PHE A 347 19.69 2.49 -1.46
C PHE A 347 20.00 3.64 -2.43
N ARG A 348 21.07 4.41 -2.19
CA ARG A 348 21.57 5.44 -3.11
C ARG A 348 22.36 4.79 -4.25
N VAL A 349 21.63 4.17 -5.17
CA VAL A 349 22.16 3.50 -6.36
C VAL A 349 22.14 4.41 -7.58
N GLN A 350 23.01 4.14 -8.55
CA GLN A 350 23.05 4.88 -9.82
C GLN A 350 21.97 4.40 -10.81
N ASP A 351 21.62 3.12 -10.73
CA ASP A 351 20.63 2.46 -11.57
C ASP A 351 19.59 1.77 -10.69
N ILE A 352 18.30 1.93 -11.00
CA ILE A 352 17.19 1.35 -10.23
C ILE A 352 17.18 -0.19 -10.28
N HIS A 353 17.88 -0.81 -11.22
CA HIS A 353 18.03 -2.26 -11.38
C HIS A 353 19.27 -2.82 -10.67
N GLN A 354 20.11 -1.96 -10.08
CA GLN A 354 21.25 -2.41 -9.31
C GLN A 354 20.78 -3.33 -8.17
N PRO A 355 21.30 -4.56 -8.05
CA PRO A 355 20.97 -5.43 -6.92
C PRO A 355 21.39 -4.78 -5.60
N VAL A 356 20.46 -4.74 -4.65
CA VAL A 356 20.70 -4.23 -3.29
C VAL A 356 20.32 -5.32 -2.31
N CYS A 357 21.22 -5.66 -1.39
CA CYS A 357 20.92 -6.49 -0.23
C CYS A 357 21.26 -5.67 1.01
N PHE A 358 20.25 -5.35 1.81
CA PHE A 358 20.43 -4.57 3.02
C PHE A 358 21.40 -5.27 3.97
N GLN A 359 22.43 -4.55 4.37
CA GLN A 359 23.36 -4.97 5.40
C GLN A 359 22.82 -4.55 6.75
N LEU A 360 22.51 -5.55 7.58
CA LEU A 360 21.90 -5.37 8.88
C LEU A 360 22.78 -4.47 9.77
N LEU A 361 22.15 -3.49 10.41
CA LEU A 361 22.80 -2.68 11.44
C LEU A 361 22.95 -3.50 12.74
N SER A 362 23.97 -3.23 13.55
CA SER A 362 24.20 -3.95 14.82
C SER A 362 22.90 -4.04 15.64
N LYS A 363 22.48 -5.27 15.99
CA LYS A 363 21.28 -5.49 16.79
C LYS A 363 21.50 -4.99 18.21
N TYR A 364 20.62 -4.11 18.66
CA TYR A 364 20.61 -3.60 20.04
C TYR A 364 19.80 -4.54 20.95
N PRO A 365 20.22 -4.78 22.20
CA PRO A 365 19.53 -5.70 23.09
C PRO A 365 18.10 -5.18 23.39
N PRO A 366 17.07 -6.05 23.36
CA PRO A 366 15.71 -5.66 23.69
C PRO A 366 15.55 -5.51 25.21
N LEU A 367 14.60 -4.67 25.61
CA LEU A 367 14.02 -4.66 26.96
C LEU A 367 12.55 -5.08 26.85
N HIS A 368 12.02 -5.74 27.87
CA HIS A 368 10.61 -6.16 27.87
C HIS A 368 9.98 -5.81 29.21
N ASN A 369 8.75 -5.32 29.16
CA ASN A 369 7.90 -5.09 30.32
C ASN A 369 6.49 -5.61 30.00
N ASP A 370 5.83 -6.15 31.02
CA ASP A 370 4.44 -6.58 30.93
C ASP A 370 3.54 -5.53 31.58
N ILE A 371 2.38 -5.28 30.98
CA ILE A 371 1.36 -4.37 31.48
C ILE A 371 0.03 -5.12 31.56
N SER A 372 -0.60 -5.10 32.73
CA SER A 372 -1.89 -5.75 32.98
C SER A 372 -2.91 -4.74 33.43
N PHE A 373 -4.15 -4.84 32.93
CA PHE A 373 -5.24 -4.00 33.39
C PHE A 373 -6.59 -4.72 33.25
N TRP A 374 -7.59 -4.22 33.97
CA TRP A 374 -8.99 -4.59 33.80
C TRP A 374 -9.61 -3.71 32.71
N LEU A 375 -10.40 -4.34 31.83
CA LEU A 375 -11.12 -3.63 30.78
C LEU A 375 -12.24 -2.75 31.38
N PRO A 376 -12.64 -1.68 30.68
CA PRO A 376 -13.73 -0.81 31.12
C PRO A 376 -15.05 -1.59 31.19
N ASP A 377 -15.85 -1.35 32.22
CA ASP A 377 -17.17 -1.96 32.38
C ASP A 377 -18.14 -1.35 31.33
N GLY A 378 -18.29 -2.01 30.18
CA GLY A 378 -19.18 -1.57 29.12
C GLY A 378 -20.09 -2.70 28.64
N LYS A 379 -21.39 -2.59 28.95
CA LYS A 379 -22.44 -3.12 28.08
C LYS A 379 -22.30 -2.42 26.72
N GLU A 380 -22.56 -3.12 25.62
CA GLU A 380 -22.69 -2.53 24.28
C GLU A 380 -23.40 -1.18 24.42
N SER A 381 -22.75 -0.08 24.00
CA SER A 381 -23.41 1.22 24.05
C SER A 381 -24.68 1.17 23.19
N GLU A 382 -25.64 2.05 23.46
CA GLU A 382 -26.87 2.21 22.65
C GLU A 382 -26.60 2.52 21.16
N ALA A 383 -25.34 2.67 20.76
CA ALA A 383 -24.85 2.89 19.40
C ALA A 383 -23.95 1.75 18.86
N GLY A 384 -23.89 0.58 19.50
CA GLY A 384 -23.07 -0.55 19.05
C GLY A 384 -21.55 -0.31 19.16
N ARG A 385 -21.12 0.59 20.05
CA ARG A 385 -19.71 0.91 20.29
C ARG A 385 -19.11 -0.10 21.28
N GLU A 386 -18.10 -0.85 20.84
CA GLU A 386 -17.23 -1.58 21.77
C GLU A 386 -16.52 -0.56 22.68
N SER A 387 -16.53 -0.81 24.00
CA SER A 387 -15.91 0.09 24.98
C SER A 387 -14.39 0.10 24.89
N PHE A 388 -13.80 -0.99 24.36
CA PHE A 388 -12.37 -1.17 24.19
C PHE A 388 -12.09 -2.14 23.04
N THR A 389 -11.15 -1.79 22.17
CA THR A 389 -10.54 -2.69 21.19
C THR A 389 -9.04 -2.77 21.41
N GLU A 390 -8.40 -3.90 21.06
CA GLU A 390 -6.95 -4.04 21.21
C GLU A 390 -6.18 -2.97 20.42
N ASN A 391 -6.70 -2.59 19.26
CA ASN A 391 -6.18 -1.51 18.43
C ASN A 391 -6.24 -0.12 19.10
N ASP A 392 -7.10 0.09 20.10
CA ASP A 392 -7.06 1.31 20.92
C ASP A 392 -5.82 1.32 21.81
N PHE A 393 -5.48 0.18 22.41
CA PHE A 393 -4.25 0.04 23.19
C PHE A 393 -3.00 0.09 22.31
N TYR A 394 -2.99 -0.58 21.16
CA TYR A 394 -1.88 -0.49 20.21
C TYR A 394 -1.67 0.96 19.73
N GLU A 395 -2.75 1.69 19.44
CA GLU A 395 -2.64 3.10 19.06
C GLU A 395 -2.07 3.97 20.19
N LEU A 396 -2.51 3.76 21.43
CA LEU A 396 -1.95 4.44 22.60
C LEU A 396 -0.44 4.17 22.74
N VAL A 397 -0.03 2.91 22.64
CA VAL A 397 1.38 2.50 22.71
C VAL A 397 2.19 3.13 21.56
N ARG A 398 1.64 3.22 20.34
CA ARG A 398 2.29 3.91 19.21
C ARG A 398 2.42 5.40 19.44
N SER A 399 1.40 6.04 20.00
CA SER A 399 1.38 7.47 20.28
C SER A 399 2.50 7.85 21.28
N ILE A 400 2.69 7.05 22.33
CA ILE A 400 3.64 7.34 23.41
C ILE A 400 5.02 6.76 23.13
N GLY A 401 5.09 5.47 22.79
CA GLY A 401 6.34 4.74 22.59
C GLY A 401 6.96 4.93 21.20
N GLY A 402 6.14 5.20 20.18
CA GLY A 402 6.60 5.37 18.81
C GLY A 402 7.50 4.22 18.33
N ASP A 403 8.59 4.58 17.66
CA ASP A 403 9.54 3.62 17.09
C ASP A 403 10.48 2.96 18.16
N LEU A 404 10.31 3.28 19.45
CA LEU A 404 10.99 2.56 20.55
C LEU A 404 10.38 1.17 20.79
N VAL A 405 9.10 1.00 20.44
CA VAL A 405 8.37 -0.26 20.61
C VAL A 405 8.55 -1.09 19.34
N GLU A 406 9.07 -2.31 19.53
CA GLU A 406 9.26 -3.29 18.47
C GLU A 406 8.05 -4.19 18.32
N LYS A 407 7.47 -4.61 19.45
CA LYS A 407 6.36 -5.55 19.44
C LYS A 407 5.48 -5.36 20.66
N VAL A 408 4.18 -5.51 20.46
CA VAL A 408 3.20 -5.69 21.54
C VAL A 408 2.48 -7.00 21.32
N SER A 409 2.28 -7.78 22.37
CA SER A 409 1.56 -9.05 22.27
C SER A 409 0.66 -9.27 23.46
N LEU A 410 -0.59 -9.63 23.22
CA LEU A 410 -1.48 -10.13 24.26
C LEU A 410 -0.95 -11.48 24.74
N VAL A 411 -0.51 -11.55 26.00
CA VAL A 411 0.08 -12.77 26.60
C VAL A 411 -0.89 -13.48 27.54
N ASP A 412 -1.88 -12.79 28.07
CA ASP A 412 -2.92 -13.38 28.91
C ASP A 412 -4.24 -12.61 28.77
N ASN A 413 -5.36 -13.32 28.81
CA ASN A 413 -6.72 -12.77 28.80
C ASN A 413 -7.59 -13.65 29.68
N PHE A 414 -8.05 -13.10 30.80
CA PHE A 414 -8.84 -13.85 31.78
C PHE A 414 -10.08 -13.08 32.23
N THR A 415 -11.13 -13.82 32.58
CA THR A 415 -12.35 -13.29 33.18
C THR A 415 -12.41 -13.68 34.64
N HIS A 416 -12.51 -12.70 35.54
CA HIS A 416 -12.56 -12.94 36.98
C HIS A 416 -13.92 -13.55 37.38
N PRO A 417 -13.95 -14.73 38.02
CA PRO A 417 -15.17 -15.52 38.18
C PRO A 417 -16.22 -14.86 39.09
N LYS A 418 -15.81 -14.02 40.05
CA LYS A 418 -16.74 -13.38 41.00
C LYS A 418 -17.27 -12.04 40.52
N THR A 419 -16.48 -11.31 39.74
CA THR A 419 -16.82 -9.94 39.32
C THR A 419 -17.25 -9.89 37.86
N GLY A 420 -17.01 -10.95 37.08
CA GLY A 420 -17.24 -10.97 35.63
C GLY A 420 -16.28 -10.07 34.84
N ARG A 421 -15.37 -9.35 35.52
CA ARG A 421 -14.47 -8.40 34.89
C ARG A 421 -13.42 -9.13 34.06
N ARG A 422 -13.16 -8.62 32.86
CA ARG A 422 -12.10 -9.10 31.98
C ARG A 422 -10.82 -8.34 32.25
N SER A 423 -9.69 -9.05 32.25
CA SER A 423 -8.36 -8.46 32.31
C SER A 423 -7.51 -9.00 31.19
N GLN A 424 -6.68 -8.12 30.65
CA GLN A 424 -5.70 -8.45 29.64
C GLN A 424 -4.30 -8.11 30.15
N CYS A 425 -3.33 -8.94 29.81
CA CYS A 425 -1.90 -8.68 30.00
C CYS A 425 -1.22 -8.62 28.64
N TYR A 426 -0.47 -7.54 28.41
CA TYR A 426 0.31 -7.35 27.21
C TYR A 426 1.80 -7.33 27.55
N ARG A 427 2.60 -7.99 26.72
CA ARG A 427 4.05 -7.85 26.72
C ARG A 427 4.47 -6.81 25.69
N ILE A 428 5.20 -5.79 26.14
CA ILE A 428 5.78 -4.76 25.27
C ILE A 428 7.28 -5.00 25.17
N ILE A 429 7.76 -5.21 23.95
CA ILE A 429 9.18 -5.32 23.62
C ILE A 429 9.67 -3.96 23.13
N TYR A 430 10.63 -3.39 23.84
CA TYR A 430 11.31 -2.16 23.51
C TYR A 430 12.65 -2.45 22.85
N ARG A 431 12.80 -2.02 21.60
CA ARG A 431 14.08 -2.03 20.88
C ARG A 431 14.06 -0.94 19.82
N HIS A 432 15.04 -0.06 19.88
CA HIS A 432 15.25 0.97 18.87
C HIS A 432 16.18 0.46 17.76
N MET A 433 15.90 0.83 16.51
CA MET A 433 16.66 0.33 15.35
C MET A 433 18.05 0.97 15.21
N GLU A 434 18.30 2.07 15.91
CA GLU A 434 19.51 2.90 15.70
C GLU A 434 20.44 2.99 16.93
N ARG A 435 19.99 2.57 18.13
CA ARG A 435 20.78 2.67 19.38
C ARG A 435 20.28 1.70 20.47
N THR A 436 21.14 1.44 21.47
CA THR A 436 20.74 0.72 22.69
C THR A 436 19.79 1.57 23.54
N LEU A 437 18.80 0.91 24.13
CA LEU A 437 17.91 1.51 25.11
C LEU A 437 18.41 1.24 26.54
N THR A 438 18.31 2.25 27.40
CA THR A 438 18.57 2.18 28.82
C THR A 438 17.33 1.73 29.59
N GLN A 439 17.53 1.09 30.74
CA GLN A 439 16.41 0.72 31.62
C GLN A 439 15.61 1.94 32.09
N GLN A 440 16.30 3.08 32.32
CA GLN A 440 15.66 4.30 32.80
C GLN A 440 14.74 4.94 31.76
N GLU A 441 15.15 4.98 30.49
CA GLU A 441 14.29 5.56 29.45
C GLU A 441 13.07 4.67 29.18
N VAL A 442 13.25 3.35 29.14
CA VAL A 442 12.13 2.41 28.93
C VAL A 442 11.14 2.48 30.08
N ARG A 443 11.61 2.58 31.33
CA ARG A 443 10.73 2.73 32.51
C ARG A 443 9.88 3.99 32.41
N ARG A 444 10.44 5.13 31.99
CA ARG A 444 9.69 6.38 31.84
C ARG A 444 8.60 6.26 30.79
N VAL A 445 8.93 5.69 29.62
CA VAL A 445 7.96 5.48 28.53
C VAL A 445 6.87 4.50 28.96
N HIS A 446 7.23 3.41 29.65
CA HIS A 446 6.26 2.42 30.14
C HIS A 446 5.28 3.04 31.16
N GLN A 447 5.78 3.84 32.11
CA GLN A 447 4.94 4.56 33.06
C GLN A 447 3.97 5.55 32.39
N GLN A 448 4.41 6.20 31.32
CA GLN A 448 3.53 7.06 30.52
C GLN A 448 2.43 6.23 29.84
N ILE A 449 2.75 5.05 29.31
CA ILE A 449 1.76 4.13 28.73
C ILE A 449 0.76 3.66 29.79
N GLU A 450 1.22 3.27 30.99
CA GLU A 450 0.35 2.87 32.10
C GLU A 450 -0.64 3.99 32.48
N GLN A 451 -0.12 5.20 32.71
CA GLN A 451 -0.94 6.36 33.09
C GLN A 451 -1.95 6.74 32.01
N ALA A 452 -1.50 6.77 30.74
CA ALA A 452 -2.35 7.11 29.62
C ALA A 452 -3.40 6.04 29.35
N ALA A 453 -3.09 4.76 29.57
CA ALA A 453 -4.08 3.69 29.44
C ALA A 453 -5.23 3.90 30.43
N GLU A 454 -4.93 4.22 31.70
CA GLU A 454 -5.97 4.50 32.69
C GLU A 454 -6.77 5.76 32.34
N SER A 455 -6.11 6.86 31.95
CA SER A 455 -6.78 8.13 31.71
C SER A 455 -7.54 8.22 30.38
N GLU A 456 -7.02 7.59 29.32
CA GLU A 456 -7.56 7.72 27.95
C GLU A 456 -8.44 6.54 27.54
N LEU A 457 -8.09 5.31 27.97
CA LEU A 457 -8.85 4.10 27.64
C LEU A 457 -9.81 3.68 28.75
N GLY A 458 -9.75 4.33 29.92
CA GLY A 458 -10.62 4.02 31.06
C GLY A 458 -10.40 2.63 31.66
N VAL A 459 -9.23 2.03 31.41
CA VAL A 459 -8.84 0.75 32.01
C VAL A 459 -8.45 0.97 33.47
N GLN A 460 -8.48 -0.10 34.27
CA GLN A 460 -7.99 -0.04 35.65
C GLN A 460 -6.71 -0.86 35.77
N GLY A 461 -5.60 -0.21 36.13
CA GLY A 461 -4.29 -0.83 36.26
C GLY A 461 -4.27 -2.02 37.21
N ARG A 462 -3.49 -3.03 36.82
CA ARG A 462 -3.18 -4.26 37.58
C ARG A 462 -1.68 -4.56 37.46
N PHE A 463 -0.88 -3.51 37.47
CA PHE A 463 0.58 -3.56 37.27
C PHE A 463 1.30 -4.01 38.54
#